data_AF-A0A182J2Y4-F1
#
_entry.id   AF-A0A182J2Y4-F1
#
_cell.length_a   1.000
_cell.length_b   1.000
_cell.length_c   1.000
_cell.angle_alpha   90.00
_cell.angle_beta   90.00
_cell.angle_gamma   90.00
#
_symmetry.space_group_name_H-M   'P 1'
#
loop_
_entity.id
_entity.type
_entity.pdbx_description
1 polymer ?
#
loop_
_entity_poly.entity_id
_entity_poly.type
_entity_poly.pdbx_seq_one_letter_code
_entity_poly.pdbx_strand_id
1 'polypeptide(L)'
;MEYLQEVVLLGIDLLVLGICSNQYFKLKKNCLALKDAPQLQIDDQLTERIAKEPQQKLKYAVIRGSVKPIGTALHSAMSPSVTGVLQTMTLTEHRVARAMFGFWQEEKQVIHVSANEIPFMLVNGKYGVEIVNGLSAEMLDMDTVYEHYEPSSLSVFDHLFGLFSGVRQKGLQTTEEMLRDGSFITAVGELELDDTGIRLHPPSNGSPMFLTTATKSTLLKRLQEAKASTLLKVFVCSTISAVLVGLIARKFYKRKKDEWEAQRIRKQLDESRATRRARMRPGDLSEDQTCVVCVVNPKEVICLPCGHVCMCENCAQRINDFCPVCRAVIATKAAAFIA
;
A
#
# COMPACT_ATOMS: atom_id res chain seq x y z
N MET A 1 -13.01 -9.48 -18.92
CA MET A 1 -13.28 -9.58 -17.47
C MET A 1 -12.42 -10.62 -16.76
N GLU A 2 -11.93 -11.68 -17.42
CA GLU A 2 -11.20 -12.81 -16.78
C GLU A 2 -9.83 -12.52 -16.14
N TYR A 3 -9.26 -11.32 -16.32
CA TYR A 3 -7.96 -10.92 -15.77
C TYR A 3 -8.07 -9.77 -14.76
N LEU A 4 -9.28 -9.25 -14.54
CA LEU A 4 -9.46 -8.01 -13.80
C LEU A 4 -9.04 -8.17 -12.34
N GLN A 5 -9.35 -9.32 -11.72
CA GLN A 5 -9.03 -9.59 -10.33
C GLN A 5 -7.52 -9.75 -10.12
N GLU A 6 -6.83 -10.53 -10.95
CA GLU A 6 -5.39 -10.73 -10.83
C GLU A 6 -4.60 -9.45 -11.11
N VAL A 7 -5.04 -8.64 -12.07
CA VAL A 7 -4.43 -7.34 -12.38
C VAL A 7 -4.63 -6.35 -11.23
N VAL A 8 -5.83 -6.29 -10.65
CA VAL A 8 -6.09 -5.44 -9.47
C VAL A 8 -5.26 -5.88 -8.28
N LEU A 9 -5.17 -7.19 -8.01
CA LEU A 9 -4.37 -7.72 -6.91
C LEU A 9 -2.88 -7.43 -7.10
N LEU A 10 -2.36 -7.61 -8.32
CA LEU A 10 -0.98 -7.25 -8.65
C LEU A 10 -0.73 -5.74 -8.46
N GLY A 11 -1.68 -4.89 -8.86
CA GLY A 11 -1.59 -3.44 -8.66
C GLY A 11 -1.49 -3.05 -7.19
N ILE A 12 -2.31 -3.67 -6.32
CA ILE A 12 -2.26 -3.45 -4.87
C ILE A 12 -0.92 -3.92 -4.29
N ASP A 13 -0.47 -5.11 -4.66
CA ASP A 13 0.79 -5.68 -4.17
C ASP A 13 2.01 -4.83 -4.58
N LEU A 14 2.04 -4.33 -5.82
CA LEU A 14 3.08 -3.41 -6.29
C LEU A 14 3.08 -2.07 -5.53
N LEU A 15 1.91 -1.56 -5.16
CA LEU A 15 1.80 -0.35 -4.34
C LEU A 15 2.38 -0.59 -2.94
N VAL A 16 2.02 -1.70 -2.30
CA VAL A 16 2.56 -2.10 -0.99
C VAL A 16 4.08 -2.31 -1.07
N LEU A 17 4.56 -2.98 -2.12
CA LEU A 17 5.99 -3.17 -2.38
C LEU A 17 6.72 -1.83 -2.52
N GLY A 18 6.13 -0.85 -3.21
CA GLY A 18 6.68 0.50 -3.34
C GLY A 18 6.81 1.21 -2.00
N ILE A 19 5.76 1.17 -1.17
CA ILE A 19 5.77 1.76 0.18
C ILE A 19 6.83 1.07 1.07
N CYS A 20 6.84 -0.26 1.11
CA CYS A 20 7.81 -1.02 1.92
C CYS A 20 9.25 -0.79 1.46
N SER A 21 9.48 -0.68 0.15
CA SER A 21 10.80 -0.38 -0.40
C SER A 21 11.28 1.01 0.01
N ASN A 22 10.41 2.03 -0.10
CA ASN A 22 10.73 3.39 0.35
C ASN A 22 11.06 3.43 1.86
N GLN A 23 10.23 2.76 2.68
CA GLN A 23 10.48 2.65 4.12
C GLN A 23 11.80 1.94 4.43
N TYR A 24 12.15 0.88 3.69
CA TYR A 24 13.44 0.20 3.83
C TYR A 24 14.61 1.13 3.52
N PHE A 25 14.54 1.92 2.45
CA PHE A 25 15.59 2.90 2.12
C PHE A 25 15.70 4.00 3.18
N LYS A 26 14.56 4.50 3.71
CA LYS A 26 14.55 5.47 4.82
C LYS A 26 15.25 4.88 6.06
N LEU A 27 14.85 3.67 6.49
CA LEU A 27 15.47 3.00 7.64
C LEU A 27 16.96 2.70 7.42
N LYS A 28 17.36 2.32 6.20
CA LYS A 28 18.76 2.11 5.84
C LYS A 28 19.58 3.41 5.97
N LYS A 29 19.05 4.54 5.48
CA LYS A 29 19.68 5.87 5.62
C LYS A 29 19.81 6.25 7.10
N ASN A 30 18.73 6.13 7.86
CA ASN A 30 18.70 6.49 9.28
C ASN A 30 19.67 5.65 10.11
N CYS A 31 19.76 4.34 9.84
CA CYS A 31 20.70 3.44 10.52
C CYS A 31 22.15 3.80 10.21
N LEU A 32 22.47 4.19 8.97
CA LEU A 32 23.82 4.63 8.59
C LEU A 32 24.17 5.95 9.27
N ALA A 33 23.29 6.94 9.19
CA ALA A 33 23.46 8.24 9.84
C ALA A 33 23.69 8.08 11.36
N LEU A 34 22.89 7.26 12.04
CA LEU A 34 23.03 7.03 13.48
C LEU A 34 24.32 6.26 13.83
N LYS A 35 24.79 5.36 12.95
CA LYS A 35 26.04 4.64 13.16
C LYS A 35 27.22 5.60 13.14
N ASP A 36 27.25 6.48 12.14
CA ASP A 36 28.34 7.44 11.89
C ASP A 36 28.29 8.64 12.84
N ALA A 37 27.14 8.92 13.46
CA ALA A 37 26.98 10.02 14.42
C ALA A 37 27.92 9.89 15.64
N PRO A 38 28.75 10.88 15.95
CA PRO A 38 29.56 10.87 17.17
C PRO A 38 28.65 10.93 18.41
N GLN A 39 29.02 10.15 19.44
CA GLN A 39 28.39 10.26 20.75
C GLN A 39 29.21 11.22 21.61
N LEU A 40 28.61 12.36 21.92
CA LEU A 40 29.25 13.43 22.67
C LEU A 40 28.70 13.47 24.09
N GLN A 41 29.58 13.78 25.03
CA GLN A 41 29.19 14.06 26.41
C GLN A 41 28.96 15.56 26.55
N ILE A 42 28.04 15.93 27.43
CA ILE A 42 27.77 17.33 27.75
C ILE A 42 28.83 17.75 28.78
N ASP A 43 29.92 18.34 28.30
CA ASP A 43 31.11 18.78 29.06
C ASP A 43 31.60 20.18 28.60
N ASP A 44 32.69 20.69 29.18
CA ASP A 44 33.31 21.96 28.74
C ASP A 44 33.83 21.89 27.30
N GLN A 45 34.39 20.75 26.93
CA GLN A 45 35.01 20.55 25.62
C GLN A 45 34.00 20.53 24.48
N LEU A 46 32.71 20.29 24.75
CA LEU A 46 31.66 20.24 23.75
C LEU A 46 31.58 21.52 22.91
N THR A 47 31.68 22.68 23.57
CA THR A 47 31.66 24.00 22.90
C THR A 47 32.84 24.14 21.93
N GLU A 48 34.04 23.76 22.37
CA GLU A 48 35.24 23.82 21.53
C GLU A 48 35.18 22.83 20.36
N ARG A 49 34.57 21.66 20.56
CA ARG A 49 34.40 20.65 19.50
C ARG A 49 33.46 21.14 18.40
N ILE A 50 32.34 21.76 18.77
CA ILE A 50 31.38 22.30 17.80
C ILE A 50 31.98 23.54 17.10
N ALA A 51 32.73 24.38 17.82
CA ALA A 51 33.40 25.54 17.24
C ALA A 51 34.47 25.18 16.19
N LYS A 52 35.05 23.97 16.26
CA LYS A 52 36.02 23.46 15.27
C LYS A 52 35.35 22.95 13.99
N GLU A 53 34.07 22.65 14.02
CA GLU A 53 33.34 22.16 12.85
C GLU A 53 33.01 23.31 11.89
N PRO A 54 32.96 23.05 10.57
CA PRO A 54 32.58 24.05 9.59
C PRO A 54 31.17 24.57 9.89
N GLN A 55 31.02 25.89 9.86
CA GLN A 55 29.76 26.59 10.19
C GLN A 55 29.31 26.48 11.64
N GLN A 56 30.17 26.01 12.56
CA GLN A 56 29.83 25.82 13.99
C GLN A 56 28.60 24.90 14.18
N LYS A 57 28.39 23.98 13.23
CA LYS A 57 27.26 23.06 13.18
C LYS A 57 27.74 21.64 13.00
N LEU A 58 27.23 20.74 13.83
CA LEU A 58 27.45 19.31 13.70
C LEU A 58 26.14 18.64 13.27
N LYS A 59 26.10 18.23 12.00
CA LYS A 59 24.87 17.80 11.29
C LYS A 59 24.08 16.68 11.96
N TYR A 60 24.76 15.79 12.70
CA TYR A 60 24.10 14.67 13.35
C TYR A 60 24.96 14.13 14.49
N ALA A 61 24.48 14.26 15.72
CA ALA A 61 25.20 13.86 16.92
C ALA A 61 24.26 13.24 17.96
N VAL A 62 24.85 12.47 18.87
CA VAL A 62 24.13 11.85 19.98
C VAL A 62 24.63 12.44 21.30
N ILE A 63 23.73 13.01 22.08
CA ILE A 63 24.02 13.51 23.43
C ILE A 63 23.12 12.82 24.46
N ARG A 64 23.58 12.76 25.72
CA ARG A 64 22.79 12.24 26.84
C ARG A 64 22.86 13.19 28.02
N GLY A 65 21.74 13.37 28.71
CA GLY A 65 21.65 14.23 29.87
C GLY A 65 20.32 14.09 30.59
N SER A 66 20.23 14.71 31.75
CA SER A 66 18.97 14.84 32.48
C SER A 66 18.17 16.01 31.92
N VAL A 67 16.88 15.80 31.70
CA VAL A 67 15.95 16.85 31.29
C VAL A 67 15.84 17.89 32.40
N LYS A 68 15.93 19.17 32.05
CA LYS A 68 15.55 20.29 32.92
C LYS A 68 14.76 21.35 32.15
N PRO A 69 13.69 21.91 32.74
CA PRO A 69 12.95 23.02 32.15
C PRO A 69 13.79 24.30 32.14
N ILE A 70 13.63 25.11 31.09
CA ILE A 70 14.10 26.50 31.07
C ILE A 70 12.92 27.36 31.53
N GLY A 71 12.97 27.81 32.79
CA GLY A 71 11.87 28.55 33.42
C GLY A 71 10.95 27.67 34.25
N THR A 72 9.64 27.88 34.14
CA THR A 72 8.63 27.14 34.93
C THR A 72 8.28 25.80 34.28
N ALA A 73 8.41 24.70 35.02
CA ALA A 73 8.04 23.37 34.54
C ALA A 73 6.53 23.27 34.22
N LEU A 74 6.17 22.41 33.27
CA LEU A 74 4.78 22.02 33.07
C LEU A 74 4.35 21.14 34.23
N HIS A 75 3.17 21.43 34.77
CA HIS A 75 2.50 20.56 35.73
C HIS A 75 1.53 19.64 35.01
N SER A 76 1.47 18.39 35.43
CA SER A 76 0.45 17.47 34.94
C SER A 76 -0.94 18.01 35.25
N ALA A 77 -1.84 17.89 34.28
CA ALA A 77 -3.21 18.36 34.40
C ALA A 77 -4.02 17.49 35.38
N MET A 78 -3.77 16.18 35.38
CA MET A 78 -4.52 15.21 36.19
C MET A 78 -3.79 14.81 37.48
N SER A 79 -2.47 15.00 37.56
CA SER A 79 -1.65 14.62 38.71
C SER A 79 -0.65 15.73 39.10
N PRO A 80 -1.08 16.75 39.87
CA PRO A 80 -0.33 17.99 40.09
C PRO A 80 1.09 17.82 40.69
N SER A 81 1.37 16.68 41.31
CA SER A 81 2.68 16.34 41.88
C SER A 81 3.76 16.05 40.83
N VAL A 82 3.39 15.82 39.57
CA VAL A 82 4.33 15.46 38.51
C VAL A 82 4.61 16.68 37.63
N THR A 83 5.90 16.95 37.43
CA THR A 83 6.39 18.03 36.57
C THR A 83 7.16 17.49 35.36
N GLY A 84 7.13 18.24 34.26
CA GLY A 84 7.83 17.87 33.03
C GLY A 84 8.00 19.03 32.07
N VAL A 85 8.50 18.70 30.87
CA VAL A 85 8.84 19.68 29.82
C VAL A 85 8.02 19.50 28.55
N LEU A 86 7.55 18.27 28.31
CA LEU A 86 6.63 17.93 27.23
C LEU A 86 5.44 17.20 27.85
N GLN A 87 4.25 17.49 27.34
CA GLN A 87 3.01 16.85 27.77
C GLN A 87 2.17 16.53 26.55
N THR A 88 1.65 15.32 26.47
CA THR A 88 0.67 14.90 25.46
C THR A 88 -0.56 14.31 26.14
N MET A 89 -1.72 14.90 25.88
CA MET A 89 -3.03 14.39 26.30
C MET A 89 -3.72 13.74 25.11
N THR A 90 -4.06 12.45 25.25
CA THR A 90 -4.74 11.69 24.22
C THR A 90 -6.08 11.17 24.74
N LEU A 91 -7.15 11.46 23.99
CA LEU A 91 -8.48 10.89 24.21
C LEU A 91 -8.75 9.82 23.15
N THR A 92 -8.87 8.58 23.59
CA THR A 92 -9.08 7.40 22.73
C THR A 92 -10.45 6.81 22.97
N GLU A 93 -11.25 6.69 21.91
CA GLU A 93 -12.48 5.90 21.91
C GLU A 93 -12.14 4.42 21.76
N HIS A 94 -12.67 3.60 22.65
CA HIS A 94 -12.71 2.16 22.47
C HIS A 94 -14.05 1.79 21.88
N ARG A 95 -14.04 1.13 20.73
CA ARG A 95 -15.24 0.66 20.04
C ARG A 95 -15.06 -0.75 19.50
N VAL A 96 -16.16 -1.33 19.07
CA VAL A 96 -16.18 -2.62 18.39
C VAL A 96 -16.92 -2.43 17.07
N ALA A 97 -16.27 -2.79 15.97
CA ALA A 97 -16.82 -2.67 14.63
C ALA A 97 -16.98 -4.06 14.00
N ARG A 98 -17.96 -4.21 13.11
CA ARG A 98 -18.09 -5.40 12.27
C ARG A 98 -17.01 -5.43 11.21
N ALA A 99 -16.19 -6.48 11.22
CA ALA A 99 -15.22 -6.75 10.17
C ALA A 99 -15.90 -7.36 8.92
N MET A 100 -15.13 -7.46 7.83
CA MET A 100 -15.56 -7.97 6.51
C MET A 100 -16.21 -9.37 6.52
N PHE A 101 -15.98 -10.18 7.56
CA PHE A 101 -16.57 -11.53 7.70
C PHE A 101 -17.64 -11.61 8.81
N GLY A 102 -18.17 -10.47 9.26
CA GLY A 102 -19.26 -10.41 10.23
C GLY A 102 -18.87 -10.63 11.70
N PHE A 103 -17.59 -10.84 11.99
CA PHE A 103 -17.09 -10.88 13.37
C PHE A 103 -16.91 -9.46 13.93
N TRP A 104 -17.10 -9.35 15.24
CA TRP A 104 -16.86 -8.12 16.00
C TRP A 104 -15.36 -8.00 16.29
N GLN A 105 -14.75 -6.90 15.86
CA GLN A 105 -13.34 -6.61 16.10
C GLN A 105 -13.22 -5.36 16.97
N GLU A 106 -12.35 -5.43 17.98
CA GLU A 106 -12.01 -4.25 18.78
C GLU A 106 -11.22 -3.26 17.94
N GLU A 107 -11.61 -1.99 18.05
CA GLU A 107 -10.98 -0.89 17.36
C GLU A 107 -10.79 0.25 18.37
N LYS A 108 -9.61 0.87 18.32
CA LYS A 108 -9.31 2.09 19.08
C LYS A 108 -9.22 3.24 18.10
N GLN A 109 -10.01 4.28 18.32
CA GLN A 109 -9.96 5.49 17.52
C GLN A 109 -9.51 6.65 18.40
N VAL A 110 -8.47 7.36 17.99
CA VAL A 110 -8.06 8.60 18.67
C VAL A 110 -9.03 9.72 18.30
N ILE A 111 -9.72 10.28 19.29
CA ILE A 111 -10.68 11.38 19.11
C ILE A 111 -9.93 12.72 19.12
N HIS A 112 -9.00 12.89 20.06
CA HIS A 112 -8.33 14.15 20.28
C HIS A 112 -6.91 13.93 20.82
N VAL A 113 -5.98 14.74 20.33
CA VAL A 113 -4.60 14.82 20.82
C VAL A 113 -4.28 16.29 21.05
N SER A 114 -3.83 16.63 22.26
CA SER A 114 -3.27 17.94 22.59
C SER A 114 -1.86 17.76 23.09
N ALA A 115 -0.92 18.57 22.61
CA ALA A 115 0.46 18.54 23.03
C ALA A 115 0.92 19.93 23.47
N ASN A 116 1.62 19.99 24.60
CA ASN A 116 2.21 21.20 25.15
C ASN A 116 3.72 21.00 25.27
N GLU A 117 4.48 22.01 24.86
CA GLU A 117 5.93 22.05 24.95
C GLU A 117 6.37 23.36 25.58
N ILE A 118 7.29 23.27 26.54
CA ILE A 118 8.03 24.42 27.07
C ILE A 118 9.51 24.28 26.69
N PRO A 119 10.26 25.39 26.59
CA PRO A 119 11.70 25.32 26.36
C PRO A 119 12.40 24.50 27.46
N PHE A 120 13.29 23.60 27.06
CA PHE A 120 14.03 22.74 27.98
C PHE A 120 15.42 22.43 27.46
N MET A 121 16.26 21.94 28.37
CA MET A 121 17.63 21.56 28.06
C MET A 121 17.99 20.22 28.67
N LEU A 122 18.93 19.53 28.04
CA LEU A 122 19.61 18.38 28.63
C LEU A 122 20.83 18.86 29.38
N VAL A 123 20.94 18.49 30.65
CA VAL A 123 22.06 18.90 31.51
C VAL A 123 22.91 17.72 31.92
N ASN A 124 24.20 17.98 32.09
CA ASN A 124 25.14 17.11 32.78
C ASN A 124 26.03 17.97 33.68
N GLY A 125 25.77 17.92 34.99
CA GLY A 125 26.39 18.83 35.95
C GLY A 125 26.01 20.29 35.67
N LYS A 126 27.00 21.12 35.34
CA LYS A 126 26.84 22.56 35.08
C LYS A 126 26.65 22.93 33.61
N TYR A 127 26.85 21.98 32.71
CA TYR A 127 26.74 22.19 31.27
C TYR A 127 25.38 21.71 30.78
N GLY A 128 24.83 22.35 29.75
CA GLY A 128 23.61 21.86 29.13
C GLY A 128 23.42 22.31 27.70
N VAL A 129 22.55 21.57 27.00
CA VAL A 129 22.21 21.74 25.59
C VAL A 129 20.71 21.95 25.50
N GLU A 130 20.30 23.10 24.97
CA GLU A 130 18.88 23.41 24.74
C GLU A 130 18.32 22.52 23.63
N ILE A 131 17.13 21.96 23.85
CA ILE A 131 16.43 21.15 22.85
C ILE A 131 15.36 22.02 22.20
N VAL A 132 15.43 22.14 20.87
CA VAL A 132 14.48 22.95 20.09
C VAL A 132 13.52 22.03 19.35
N ASN A 133 12.22 22.31 19.47
CA ASN A 133 11.13 21.55 18.83
C ASN A 133 11.16 20.05 19.17
N GLY A 134 11.18 19.71 20.47
CA GLY A 134 11.22 18.34 20.95
C GLY A 134 10.03 17.49 20.49
N LEU A 135 8.84 18.09 20.33
CA LEU A 135 7.66 17.37 19.81
C LEU A 135 7.82 16.87 18.37
N SER A 136 8.78 17.40 17.61
CA SER A 136 9.03 16.99 16.21
C SER A 136 9.86 15.70 16.08
N ALA A 137 10.29 15.10 17.19
CA ALA A 137 11.07 13.88 17.19
C ALA A 137 10.28 12.68 16.60
N GLU A 138 10.91 11.90 15.71
CA GLU A 138 10.30 10.68 15.13
C GLU A 138 10.11 9.58 16.18
N MET A 139 10.93 9.60 17.23
CA MET A 139 10.77 8.77 18.42
C MET A 139 10.88 9.66 19.65
N LEU A 140 9.79 9.77 20.38
CA LEU A 140 9.68 10.53 21.62
C LEU A 140 9.19 9.58 22.73
N ASP A 141 10.09 9.19 23.64
CA ASP A 141 9.71 8.39 24.80
C ASP A 141 9.22 9.34 25.91
N MET A 142 7.96 9.16 26.32
CA MET A 142 7.35 9.85 27.45
C MET A 142 6.81 8.82 28.45
N ASP A 143 6.67 9.24 29.70
CA ASP A 143 6.09 8.41 30.74
C ASP A 143 4.58 8.68 30.84
N THR A 144 3.77 7.62 30.93
CA THR A 144 2.35 7.75 31.22
C THR A 144 2.15 8.16 32.68
N VAL A 145 1.67 9.38 32.90
CA VAL A 145 1.48 9.98 34.23
C VAL A 145 0.07 9.75 34.75
N TYR A 146 -0.90 9.67 33.85
CA TYR A 146 -2.29 9.40 34.18
C TYR A 146 -2.95 8.58 33.07
N GLU A 147 -3.76 7.61 33.47
CA GLU A 147 -4.57 6.79 32.57
C GLU A 147 -5.91 6.53 33.25
N HIS A 148 -6.99 6.92 32.58
CA HIS A 148 -8.35 6.66 33.07
C HIS A 148 -9.25 6.18 31.94
N TYR A 149 -10.06 5.17 32.23
CA TYR A 149 -11.02 4.60 31.30
C TYR A 149 -12.44 4.76 31.85
N GLU A 150 -13.27 5.51 31.13
CA GLU A 150 -14.67 5.70 31.41
C GLU A 150 -15.51 4.77 30.51
N PRO A 151 -16.19 3.75 31.08
CA PRO A 151 -17.06 2.88 30.29
C PRO A 151 -18.30 3.65 29.82
N SER A 152 -18.69 3.45 28.56
CA SER A 152 -19.93 4.00 28.05
C SER A 152 -21.12 3.25 28.67
N SER A 153 -21.93 3.94 29.47
CA SER A 153 -23.22 3.42 29.93
C SER A 153 -24.25 3.55 28.80
N LEU A 154 -24.29 2.56 27.91
CA LEU A 154 -25.24 2.56 26.79
C LEU A 154 -26.66 2.25 27.29
N SER A 155 -27.63 3.03 26.83
CA SER A 155 -29.06 2.76 27.03
C SER A 155 -29.50 1.56 26.17
N VAL A 156 -30.60 0.89 26.54
CA VAL A 156 -31.14 -0.27 25.79
C VAL A 156 -31.43 0.07 24.32
N PHE A 157 -31.72 1.33 24.01
CA PHE A 157 -31.88 1.83 22.65
C PHE A 157 -30.57 1.86 21.84
N ASP A 158 -29.42 2.13 22.46
CA ASP A 158 -28.12 2.13 21.79
C ASP A 158 -27.65 0.70 21.44
N HIS A 159 -28.09 -0.30 22.22
CA HIS A 159 -27.87 -1.71 21.89
C HIS A 159 -28.55 -2.12 20.58
N LEU A 160 -29.73 -1.56 20.28
CA LEU A 160 -30.45 -1.82 19.03
C LEU A 160 -29.84 -1.04 17.87
N PHE A 161 -29.48 0.24 18.06
CA PHE A 161 -28.85 1.05 17.02
C PHE A 161 -27.44 0.55 16.63
N GLY A 162 -26.65 0.04 17.57
CA GLY A 162 -25.34 -0.56 17.28
C GLY A 162 -25.41 -1.81 16.38
N LEU A 163 -26.55 -2.51 16.37
CA LEU A 163 -26.80 -3.64 15.47
C LEU A 163 -27.01 -3.18 14.01
N PHE A 164 -27.60 -1.99 13.83
CA PHE A 164 -27.85 -1.38 12.51
C PHE A 164 -26.65 -0.62 11.98
N SER A 165 -25.91 0.12 12.82
CA SER A 165 -24.72 0.88 12.41
C SER A 165 -23.48 0.00 12.19
N GLY A 166 -23.44 -1.19 12.81
CA GLY A 166 -22.28 -2.09 12.75
C GLY A 166 -21.10 -1.62 13.60
N VAL A 167 -21.26 -0.56 14.40
CA VAL A 167 -20.25 -0.01 15.33
C VAL A 167 -20.88 0.19 16.70
N ARG A 168 -20.17 -0.27 17.75
CA ARG A 168 -20.59 -0.15 19.14
C ARG A 168 -19.48 0.48 19.98
N GLN A 169 -19.75 1.63 20.58
CA GLN A 169 -18.84 2.27 21.52
C GLN A 169 -18.77 1.47 22.84
N LYS A 170 -17.57 1.32 23.40
CA LYS A 170 -17.32 0.65 24.70
C LYS A 170 -16.98 1.64 25.81
N GLY A 171 -16.26 2.71 25.48
CA GLY A 171 -15.80 3.68 26.46
C GLY A 171 -14.81 4.67 25.89
N LEU A 172 -14.43 5.63 26.74
CA LEU A 172 -13.44 6.65 26.45
C LEU A 172 -12.24 6.43 27.38
N GLN A 173 -11.04 6.50 26.82
CA GLN A 173 -9.79 6.44 27.57
C GLN A 173 -9.07 7.77 27.45
N THR A 174 -8.78 8.40 28.59
CA THR A 174 -7.95 9.60 28.66
C THR A 174 -6.57 9.19 29.17
N THR A 175 -5.54 9.45 28.38
CA THR A 175 -4.13 9.24 28.77
C THR A 175 -3.38 10.55 28.76
N GLU A 176 -2.55 10.75 29.77
CA GLU A 176 -1.62 11.85 29.88
C GLU A 176 -0.19 11.30 29.94
N GLU A 177 0.62 11.68 28.97
CA GLU A 177 2.03 11.31 28.90
C GLU A 177 2.90 12.56 29.05
N MET A 178 4.02 12.44 29.79
CA MET A 178 4.94 13.56 29.98
C MET A 178 6.40 13.12 29.90
N LEU A 179 7.23 13.99 29.31
CA LEU A 179 8.68 13.92 29.53
C LEU A 179 9.00 14.62 30.85
N ARG A 180 9.21 13.81 31.89
CA ARG A 180 9.38 14.29 33.28
C ARG A 180 10.67 15.09 33.48
N ASP A 181 10.61 16.04 34.40
CA ASP A 181 11.80 16.75 34.89
C ASP A 181 12.76 15.75 35.56
N GLY A 182 14.05 15.88 35.27
CA GLY A 182 15.10 14.98 35.75
C GLY A 182 15.26 13.66 34.99
N SER A 183 14.36 13.32 34.05
CA SER A 183 14.49 12.10 33.25
C SER A 183 15.79 12.08 32.46
N PHE A 184 16.52 10.96 32.50
CA PHE A 184 17.77 10.81 31.78
C PHE A 184 17.53 10.24 30.39
N ILE A 185 17.68 11.06 29.35
CA ILE A 185 17.38 10.69 27.97
C ILE A 185 18.58 10.83 27.04
N THR A 186 18.46 10.22 25.88
CA THR A 186 19.35 10.36 24.73
C THR A 186 18.65 11.21 23.69
N ALA A 187 19.27 12.33 23.32
CA ALA A 187 18.84 13.15 22.21
C ALA A 187 19.77 12.93 21.01
N VAL A 188 19.17 12.80 19.83
CA VAL A 188 19.86 12.69 18.55
C VAL A 188 19.33 13.76 17.62
N GLY A 189 20.21 14.59 17.09
CA GLY A 189 19.84 15.68 16.20
C GLY A 189 21.04 16.45 15.68
N GLU A 190 20.78 17.61 15.09
CA GLU A 190 21.80 18.54 14.62
C GLU A 190 22.17 19.48 15.77
N LEU A 191 23.47 19.60 16.08
CA LEU A 191 23.96 20.51 17.10
C LEU A 191 24.45 21.80 16.45
N GLU A 192 24.05 22.94 17.00
CA GLU A 192 24.46 24.27 16.57
C GLU A 192 24.93 25.06 17.78
N LEU A 193 26.02 25.82 17.60
CA LEU A 193 26.51 26.75 18.59
C LEU A 193 25.98 28.15 18.27
N ASP A 194 25.12 28.67 19.15
CA ASP A 194 24.58 30.03 19.10
C ASP A 194 25.27 30.93 20.14
N ASP A 195 25.05 32.25 20.06
CA ASP A 195 25.54 33.24 21.03
C ASP A 195 25.10 32.96 22.48
N THR A 196 24.01 32.21 22.67
CA THR A 196 23.40 31.90 23.98
C THR A 196 23.81 30.54 24.54
N GLY A 197 24.46 29.70 23.74
CA GLY A 197 24.83 28.34 24.12
C GLY A 197 24.64 27.33 22.99
N ILE A 198 24.68 26.05 23.34
CA ILE A 198 24.54 24.95 22.38
C ILE A 198 23.07 24.56 22.28
N ARG A 199 22.58 24.43 21.05
CA ARG A 199 21.21 24.01 20.76
C ARG A 199 21.20 22.75 19.92
N LEU A 200 20.23 21.89 20.17
CA LEU A 200 19.96 20.70 19.37
C LEU A 200 18.65 20.90 18.61
N HIS A 201 18.75 20.86 17.29
CA HIS A 201 17.66 21.08 16.35
C HIS A 201 17.30 19.80 15.59
N PRO A 202 16.07 19.75 15.03
CA PRO A 202 15.72 18.75 14.03
C PRO A 202 16.68 18.83 12.83
N PRO A 203 17.27 17.71 12.37
CA PRO A 203 18.28 17.75 11.31
C PRO A 203 17.76 18.29 9.97
N SER A 204 18.47 19.25 9.39
CA SER A 204 18.13 19.85 8.09
C SER A 204 18.29 18.87 6.90
N ASN A 205 19.03 17.77 7.11
CA ASN A 205 19.34 16.76 6.09
C ASN A 205 18.23 15.69 5.88
N GLY A 206 17.08 15.88 6.53
CA GLY A 206 15.95 14.96 6.50
C GLY A 206 16.17 13.66 7.28
N SER A 207 17.18 13.60 8.15
CA SER A 207 17.33 12.52 9.13
C SER A 207 16.42 12.82 10.34
N PRO A 208 15.89 11.78 11.00
CA PRO A 208 15.00 11.97 12.14
C PRO A 208 15.74 12.52 13.36
N MET A 209 15.02 13.34 14.14
CA MET A 209 15.38 13.63 15.53
C MET A 209 14.83 12.51 16.43
N PHE A 210 15.60 12.14 17.46
CA PHE A 210 15.18 11.15 18.44
C PHE A 210 15.34 11.69 19.86
N LEU A 211 14.32 11.52 20.69
CA LEU A 211 14.34 11.79 22.13
C LEU A 211 13.88 10.52 22.84
N THR A 212 14.83 9.70 23.28
CA THR A 212 14.52 8.36 23.81
C THR A 212 15.29 8.07 25.08
N THR A 213 14.70 7.26 25.96
CA THR A 213 15.40 6.70 27.13
C THR A 213 16.48 5.68 26.74
N ALA A 214 16.37 5.13 25.52
CA ALA A 214 17.29 4.13 24.98
C ALA A 214 18.70 4.69 24.74
N THR A 215 19.70 3.82 24.82
CA THR A 215 21.10 4.14 24.46
C THR A 215 21.30 4.15 22.94
N LYS A 216 22.40 4.74 22.45
CA LYS A 216 22.77 4.67 21.02
C LYS A 216 22.76 3.24 20.47
N SER A 217 23.28 2.26 21.22
CA SER A 217 23.36 0.85 20.78
C SER A 217 21.99 0.18 20.72
N THR A 218 21.11 0.44 21.69
CA THR A 218 19.74 -0.11 21.69
C THR A 218 18.87 0.54 20.62
N LEU A 219 19.02 1.85 20.40
CA LEU A 219 18.36 2.55 19.29
C LEU A 219 18.82 2.01 17.93
N LEU A 220 20.13 1.81 17.74
CA LEU A 220 20.66 1.18 16.53
C LEU A 220 20.10 -0.23 16.32
N LYS A 221 20.01 -1.04 17.37
CA LYS A 221 19.43 -2.39 17.31
C LYS A 221 17.95 -2.35 16.89
N ARG A 222 17.15 -1.46 17.48
CA ARG A 222 15.74 -1.26 17.10
C ARG A 222 15.59 -0.87 15.63
N LEU A 223 16.41 0.05 15.13
CA LEU A 223 16.39 0.43 13.71
C LEU A 223 16.83 -0.72 12.79
N GLN A 224 17.80 -1.53 13.20
CA GLN A 224 18.23 -2.71 12.46
C GLN A 224 17.14 -3.79 12.40
N GLU A 225 16.46 -4.04 13.51
CA GLU A 225 15.32 -4.96 13.58
C GLU A 225 14.16 -4.48 12.71
N ALA A 226 13.80 -3.19 12.79
CA ALA A 226 12.79 -2.59 11.93
C ALA A 226 13.17 -2.69 10.44
N LYS A 227 14.44 -2.44 10.11
CA LYS A 227 14.97 -2.60 8.74
C LYS A 227 14.87 -4.06 8.28
N ALA A 228 15.27 -5.02 9.09
CA ALA A 228 15.21 -6.44 8.77
C ALA A 228 13.77 -6.93 8.59
N SER A 229 12.86 -6.51 9.47
CA SER A 229 11.41 -6.77 9.35
C SER A 229 10.84 -6.18 8.06
N THR A 230 11.21 -4.94 7.72
CA THR A 230 10.75 -4.29 6.48
C THR A 230 11.32 -4.98 5.24
N LEU A 231 12.57 -5.45 5.29
CA LEU A 231 13.18 -6.23 4.21
C LEU A 231 12.43 -7.55 3.99
N LEU A 232 12.05 -8.26 5.06
CA LEU A 232 11.24 -9.48 4.97
C LEU A 232 9.91 -9.20 4.27
N LYS A 233 9.23 -8.10 4.59
CA LYS A 233 7.99 -7.68 3.91
C LYS A 233 8.20 -7.43 2.41
N VAL A 234 9.30 -6.77 2.04
CA VAL A 234 9.67 -6.55 0.62
C VAL A 234 9.87 -7.88 -0.11
N PHE A 235 10.56 -8.85 0.50
CA PHE A 235 10.72 -10.18 -0.09
C PHE A 235 9.38 -10.89 -0.30
N VAL A 236 8.49 -10.84 0.70
CA VAL A 236 7.16 -11.46 0.61
C VAL A 236 6.31 -10.82 -0.49
N CYS A 237 6.26 -9.49 -0.58
CA CYS A 237 5.50 -8.83 -1.66
C CYS A 237 6.13 -9.14 -3.03
N SER A 238 7.47 -9.15 -3.12
CA SER A 238 8.16 -9.46 -4.39
C SER A 238 7.85 -10.87 -4.90
N THR A 239 7.75 -11.86 -4.00
CA THR A 239 7.41 -13.23 -4.40
C THR A 239 5.94 -13.35 -4.82
N ILE A 240 5.02 -12.67 -4.13
CA ILE A 240 3.59 -12.61 -4.50
C ILE A 240 3.44 -12.00 -5.90
N SER A 241 4.05 -10.84 -6.14
CA SER A 241 4.11 -10.19 -7.45
C SER A 241 4.63 -11.12 -8.54
N ALA A 242 5.75 -11.81 -8.31
CA ALA A 242 6.33 -12.74 -9.28
C ALA A 242 5.40 -13.90 -9.63
N VAL A 243 4.71 -14.46 -8.63
CA VAL A 243 3.73 -15.53 -8.83
C VAL A 243 2.52 -15.02 -9.63
N LEU A 244 1.97 -13.86 -9.29
CA LEU A 244 0.83 -13.28 -10.00
C LEU A 244 1.17 -12.98 -11.47
N VAL A 245 2.34 -12.39 -11.73
CA VAL A 245 2.84 -12.16 -13.10
C VAL A 245 2.98 -13.48 -13.85
N GLY A 246 3.54 -14.53 -13.21
CA GLY A 246 3.66 -15.86 -13.80
C GLY A 246 2.30 -16.49 -14.16
N LEU A 247 1.29 -16.34 -13.31
CA LEU A 247 -0.08 -16.84 -13.56
C LEU A 247 -0.75 -16.09 -14.71
N ILE A 248 -0.66 -14.75 -14.72
CA ILE A 248 -1.21 -13.91 -15.80
C ILE A 248 -0.53 -14.27 -17.13
N ALA A 249 0.80 -14.37 -17.14
CA ALA A 249 1.56 -14.77 -18.32
C ALA A 249 1.13 -16.15 -18.80
N ARG A 250 1.06 -17.16 -17.92
CA ARG A 250 0.63 -18.52 -18.28
C ARG A 250 -0.77 -18.54 -18.90
N LYS A 251 -1.74 -17.82 -18.33
CA LYS A 251 -3.09 -17.70 -18.89
C LYS A 251 -3.06 -17.02 -20.27
N PHE A 252 -2.30 -15.95 -20.41
CA PHE A 252 -2.13 -15.23 -21.68
C PHE A 252 -1.51 -16.12 -22.77
N TYR A 253 -0.45 -16.85 -22.44
CA TYR A 253 0.18 -17.82 -23.36
C TYR A 253 -0.77 -18.93 -23.77
N LYS A 254 -1.54 -19.49 -22.82
CA LYS A 254 -2.53 -20.54 -23.12
C LYS A 254 -3.58 -20.02 -24.10
N ARG A 255 -4.14 -18.84 -23.85
CA ARG A 255 -5.15 -18.24 -24.74
C ARG A 255 -4.60 -17.97 -26.15
N LYS A 256 -3.40 -17.38 -26.25
CA LYS A 256 -2.72 -17.17 -27.53
C LYS A 256 -2.48 -18.48 -28.28
N LYS A 257 -2.10 -19.53 -27.57
CA LYS A 257 -1.91 -20.87 -28.13
C LYS A 257 -3.23 -21.45 -28.65
N ASP A 258 -4.29 -21.38 -27.85
CA ASP A 258 -5.62 -21.88 -28.23
C ASP A 258 -6.16 -21.12 -29.47
N GLU A 259 -5.94 -19.79 -29.55
CA GLU A 259 -6.29 -18.97 -30.71
C GLU A 259 -5.48 -19.37 -31.97
N TRP A 260 -4.17 -19.61 -31.83
CA TRP A 260 -3.33 -20.09 -32.93
C TRP A 260 -3.72 -21.50 -33.39
N GLU A 261 -4.04 -22.40 -32.47
CA GLU A 261 -4.52 -23.75 -32.80
C GLU A 261 -5.88 -23.69 -33.51
N ALA A 262 -6.81 -22.86 -33.05
CA ALA A 262 -8.10 -22.66 -33.70
C ALA A 262 -7.95 -22.08 -35.12
N GLN A 263 -7.03 -21.12 -35.31
CA GLN A 263 -6.71 -20.58 -36.64
C GLN A 263 -6.08 -21.64 -37.54
N ARG A 264 -5.18 -22.47 -37.01
CA ARG A 264 -4.56 -23.57 -37.75
C ARG A 264 -5.61 -24.60 -38.19
N ILE A 265 -6.49 -25.03 -37.27
CA ILE A 265 -7.58 -25.97 -37.56
C ILE A 265 -8.52 -25.37 -38.61
N ARG A 266 -8.90 -24.09 -38.47
CA ARG A 266 -9.74 -23.39 -39.45
C ARG A 266 -9.11 -23.38 -40.83
N LYS A 267 -7.82 -23.03 -40.93
CA LYS A 267 -7.09 -23.02 -42.20
C LYS A 267 -7.02 -24.42 -42.82
N GLN A 268 -6.75 -25.46 -42.04
CA GLN A 268 -6.75 -26.84 -42.51
C GLN A 268 -8.13 -27.29 -43.03
N LEU A 269 -9.20 -26.89 -42.34
CA LEU A 269 -10.56 -27.18 -42.78
C LEU A 269 -10.89 -26.46 -44.10
N ASP A 270 -10.51 -25.19 -44.23
CA ASP A 270 -10.70 -24.40 -45.45
C ASP A 270 -9.90 -24.96 -46.64
N GLU A 271 -8.65 -25.39 -46.43
CA GLU A 271 -7.81 -26.05 -47.43
C GLU A 271 -8.38 -27.42 -47.86
N SER A 272 -8.87 -28.21 -46.91
CA SER A 272 -9.52 -29.50 -47.19
C SER A 272 -10.79 -29.31 -48.04
N ARG A 273 -11.59 -28.29 -47.71
CA ARG A 273 -12.79 -27.90 -48.48
C ARG A 273 -12.44 -27.40 -49.88
N ALA A 274 -11.43 -26.52 -50.01
CA ALA A 274 -10.97 -26.03 -51.30
C ALA A 274 -10.47 -27.18 -52.19
N THR A 275 -9.73 -28.13 -51.61
CA THR A 275 -9.28 -29.35 -52.32
C THR A 275 -10.46 -30.21 -52.76
N ARG A 276 -11.50 -30.38 -51.92
CA ARG A 276 -12.73 -31.09 -52.29
C ARG A 276 -13.44 -30.41 -53.47
N ARG A 277 -13.57 -29.08 -53.44
CA ARG A 277 -14.14 -28.30 -54.55
C ARG A 277 -13.30 -28.42 -55.83
N ALA A 278 -11.97 -28.38 -55.74
CA ALA A 278 -11.09 -28.50 -56.90
C ALA A 278 -11.12 -29.90 -57.55
N ARG A 279 -11.43 -30.95 -56.78
CA ARG A 279 -11.66 -32.30 -57.32
C ARG A 279 -12.97 -32.41 -58.11
N MET A 280 -13.97 -31.56 -57.84
CA MET A 280 -15.16 -31.47 -58.66
C MET A 280 -14.81 -30.66 -59.93
N ARG A 281 -14.88 -31.28 -61.10
CA ARG A 281 -14.53 -30.59 -62.36
C ARG A 281 -15.64 -29.58 -62.72
N PRO A 282 -15.30 -28.41 -63.30
CA PRO A 282 -16.30 -27.42 -63.73
C PRO A 282 -17.33 -27.94 -64.75
N GLY A 283 -17.04 -29.06 -65.43
CA GLY A 283 -17.96 -29.72 -66.36
C GLY A 283 -18.82 -30.84 -65.76
N ASP A 284 -18.63 -31.19 -64.48
CA ASP A 284 -19.38 -32.26 -63.81
C ASP A 284 -20.55 -31.73 -62.95
N LEU A 285 -20.65 -30.40 -62.74
CA LEU A 285 -21.79 -29.80 -62.05
C LEU A 285 -22.83 -29.31 -63.07
N SER A 286 -24.07 -29.73 -62.92
CA SER A 286 -25.18 -29.11 -63.66
C SER A 286 -25.43 -27.68 -63.18
N GLU A 287 -26.11 -26.87 -64.00
CA GLU A 287 -26.56 -25.52 -63.60
C GLU A 287 -27.35 -25.56 -62.28
N ASP A 288 -28.10 -26.64 -62.06
CA ASP A 288 -28.89 -26.88 -60.85
C ASP A 288 -28.06 -27.15 -59.59
N GLN A 289 -26.80 -27.57 -59.73
CA GLN A 289 -25.88 -27.86 -58.63
C GLN A 289 -24.93 -26.71 -58.30
N THR A 290 -24.93 -25.65 -59.12
CA THR A 290 -23.98 -24.53 -58.99
C THR A 290 -24.59 -23.37 -58.18
N CYS A 291 -23.79 -22.72 -57.35
CA CYS A 291 -24.20 -21.58 -56.54
C CYS A 291 -24.76 -20.44 -57.41
N VAL A 292 -25.97 -19.97 -57.10
CA VAL A 292 -26.66 -18.94 -57.90
C VAL A 292 -26.02 -17.55 -57.82
N VAL A 293 -25.11 -17.35 -56.86
CA VAL A 293 -24.49 -16.05 -56.59
C VAL A 293 -23.13 -15.92 -57.27
N CYS A 294 -22.23 -16.89 -57.08
CA CYS A 294 -20.90 -16.84 -57.71
C CYS A 294 -20.84 -17.60 -59.03
N VAL A 295 -21.77 -18.52 -59.30
CA VAL A 295 -21.81 -19.37 -60.52
C VAL A 295 -20.48 -20.12 -60.76
N VAL A 296 -19.74 -20.41 -59.69
CA VAL A 296 -18.43 -21.10 -59.75
C VAL A 296 -18.38 -22.31 -58.81
N ASN A 297 -18.91 -22.18 -57.60
CA ASN A 297 -18.81 -23.22 -56.57
C ASN A 297 -20.12 -24.03 -56.44
N PRO A 298 -20.08 -25.30 -55.99
CA PRO A 298 -21.28 -26.09 -55.70
C PRO A 298 -22.17 -25.42 -54.65
N LYS A 299 -23.46 -25.74 -54.68
CA LYS A 299 -24.39 -25.41 -53.60
C LYS A 299 -24.07 -26.28 -52.37
N GLU A 300 -23.85 -25.63 -51.22
CA GLU A 300 -23.41 -26.28 -49.98
C GLU A 300 -24.23 -25.86 -48.75
N VAL A 301 -25.12 -24.87 -48.90
CA VAL A 301 -25.86 -24.26 -47.80
C VAL A 301 -27.35 -24.23 -48.06
N ILE A 302 -28.13 -24.67 -47.07
CA ILE A 302 -29.60 -24.55 -47.04
C ILE A 302 -30.02 -23.30 -46.23
N CYS A 303 -30.96 -22.54 -46.76
CA CYS A 303 -31.58 -21.39 -46.07
C CYS A 303 -32.84 -21.85 -45.33
N LEU A 304 -32.95 -21.57 -44.03
CA LEU A 304 -34.13 -21.89 -43.23
C LEU A 304 -34.88 -20.61 -42.80
N PRO A 305 -36.22 -20.63 -42.74
CA PRO A 305 -37.09 -21.81 -42.87
C PRO A 305 -37.47 -22.17 -44.31
N CYS A 306 -37.09 -21.38 -45.32
CA CYS A 306 -37.60 -21.56 -46.69
C CYS A 306 -37.11 -22.84 -47.41
N GLY A 307 -36.06 -23.50 -46.91
CA GLY A 307 -35.55 -24.77 -47.42
C GLY A 307 -34.68 -24.68 -48.67
N HIS A 308 -34.43 -23.49 -49.22
CA HIS A 308 -33.68 -23.37 -50.47
C HIS A 308 -32.18 -23.63 -50.30
N VAL A 309 -31.68 -24.65 -51.03
CA VAL A 309 -30.27 -24.92 -51.22
C VAL A 309 -29.81 -24.16 -52.47
N CYS A 310 -29.19 -22.99 -52.28
CA CYS A 310 -28.90 -22.08 -53.40
C CYS A 310 -27.52 -21.41 -53.37
N MET A 311 -26.79 -21.50 -52.27
CA MET A 311 -25.51 -20.81 -52.09
C MET A 311 -24.38 -21.80 -51.75
N CYS A 312 -23.16 -21.48 -52.19
CA CYS A 312 -21.94 -22.05 -51.61
C CYS A 312 -21.66 -21.41 -50.24
N GLU A 313 -20.78 -22.02 -49.45
CA GLU A 313 -20.44 -21.50 -48.12
C GLU A 313 -19.89 -20.06 -48.15
N ASN A 314 -19.06 -19.72 -49.14
CA ASN A 314 -18.45 -18.39 -49.27
C ASN A 314 -19.50 -17.29 -49.53
N CYS A 315 -20.47 -17.55 -50.42
CA CYS A 315 -21.56 -16.62 -50.70
C CYS A 315 -22.53 -16.53 -49.54
N ALA A 316 -22.82 -17.66 -48.88
CA ALA A 316 -23.68 -17.71 -47.71
C ALA A 316 -23.11 -16.92 -46.52
N GLN A 317 -21.79 -16.82 -46.35
CA GLN A 317 -21.18 -15.99 -45.30
C GLN A 317 -21.43 -14.48 -45.49
N ARG A 318 -21.61 -14.02 -46.73
CA ARG A 318 -21.80 -12.59 -47.06
C ARG A 318 -23.27 -12.18 -47.10
N ILE A 319 -24.19 -13.10 -47.40
CA ILE A 319 -25.62 -12.85 -47.56
C ILE A 319 -26.36 -13.38 -46.33
N ASN A 320 -26.86 -12.50 -45.47
CA ASN A 320 -27.50 -12.87 -44.20
C ASN A 320 -29.00 -12.62 -44.14
N ASP A 321 -29.52 -11.66 -44.91
CA ASP A 321 -30.86 -11.13 -44.63
C ASP A 321 -31.95 -11.89 -45.40
N PHE A 322 -31.73 -12.15 -46.68
CA PHE A 322 -32.76 -12.71 -47.57
C PHE A 322 -32.23 -13.84 -48.46
N CYS A 323 -33.07 -14.86 -48.66
CA CYS A 323 -32.78 -15.94 -49.59
C CYS A 323 -32.69 -15.39 -51.04
N PRO A 324 -31.59 -15.63 -51.78
CA PRO A 324 -31.44 -15.14 -53.16
C PRO A 324 -32.54 -15.63 -54.12
N VAL A 325 -33.21 -16.74 -53.80
CA VAL A 325 -34.24 -17.36 -54.63
C VAL A 325 -35.62 -16.81 -54.31
N CYS A 326 -36.08 -16.96 -53.06
CA CYS A 326 -37.46 -16.63 -52.68
C CYS A 326 -37.61 -15.33 -51.89
N ARG A 327 -36.50 -14.64 -51.57
CA ARG A 327 -36.46 -13.41 -50.77
C ARG A 327 -37.08 -13.52 -49.37
N ALA A 328 -37.35 -14.73 -48.89
CA ALA A 328 -37.72 -14.96 -47.50
C ALA A 328 -36.56 -14.61 -46.57
N VAL A 329 -36.89 -14.12 -45.37
CA VAL A 329 -35.91 -13.80 -44.32
C VAL A 329 -35.19 -15.08 -43.92
N ILE A 330 -33.85 -15.04 -43.91
CA ILE A 330 -33.03 -16.18 -43.49
C ILE A 330 -32.94 -16.14 -41.96
N ALA A 331 -33.61 -17.08 -41.29
CA ALA A 331 -33.51 -17.23 -39.84
C ALA A 331 -32.23 -17.98 -39.44
N THR A 332 -31.94 -19.09 -40.13
CA THR A 332 -30.74 -19.90 -39.90
C THR A 332 -30.21 -20.49 -41.21
N LYS A 333 -28.93 -20.84 -41.24
CA LYS A 333 -28.27 -21.51 -42.36
C LYS A 333 -27.60 -22.77 -41.85
N ALA A 334 -27.68 -23.85 -42.63
CA ALA A 334 -27.03 -25.11 -42.30
C ALA A 334 -26.29 -25.66 -43.51
N ALA A 335 -25.33 -26.56 -43.28
CA ALA A 335 -24.67 -27.29 -44.36
C ALA A 335 -25.67 -28.24 -45.03
N ALA A 336 -25.75 -28.19 -46.35
CA ALA A 336 -26.56 -29.09 -47.16
C ALA A 336 -25.68 -30.22 -47.70
N PHE A 337 -26.10 -31.46 -47.48
CA PHE A 337 -25.48 -32.64 -48.09
C PHE A 337 -26.39 -33.07 -49.25
N ILE A 338 -25.98 -32.74 -50.47
CA ILE A 338 -26.64 -33.19 -51.69
C ILE A 338 -25.95 -34.50 -52.08
N ALA A 339 -26.70 -35.60 -51.99
CA ALA A 339 -26.21 -36.94 -52.30
C ALA A 339 -26.08 -37.18 -53.80
#